data_AF-N8RJA4-F1
#
_entry.id   AF-N8RJA4-F1
#
_cell.length_a   1.000
_cell.length_b   1.000
_cell.length_c   1.000
_cell.angle_alpha   90.00
_cell.angle_beta   90.00
_cell.angle_gamma   90.00
#
_symmetry.space_group_name_H-M   'P 1'
#
loop_
_entity.id
_entity.type
_entity.pdbx_description
1 polymer ?
#
loop_
_entity_poly.entity_id
_entity_poly.type
_entity_poly.pdbx_seq_one_letter_code
_entity_poly.pdbx_strand_id
1 'polypeptide(L)'
;MTAFTIMQMSMQEEDHLPDLAVQAFRNAFKQASECSEVVYVKDRQLLKRFPNGEIKVLQDLSTSYQSLATSQRIFKRKKKSVTV
;
A
#
# COMPACT_ATOMS: atom_id res chain seq x y z
N MET A 1 14.10 -0.42 -25.68
CA MET A 1 14.95 -0.59 -24.48
C MET A 1 14.61 0.53 -23.52
N THR A 2 13.83 0.26 -22.47
CA THR A 2 13.67 1.21 -21.37
C THR A 2 14.87 1.00 -20.46
N ALA A 3 15.87 1.86 -20.58
CA ALA A 3 16.99 1.89 -19.65
C ALA A 3 16.43 2.12 -18.26
N PHE A 4 16.58 1.13 -17.37
CA PHE A 4 16.38 1.34 -15.94
C PHE A 4 17.48 2.30 -15.51
N THR A 5 17.19 3.60 -15.49
CA THR A 5 18.09 4.61 -14.94
C THR A 5 18.36 4.19 -13.50
N ILE A 6 19.61 3.83 -13.22
CA ILE A 6 20.07 3.60 -11.85
C ILE A 6 19.96 4.94 -11.15
N MET A 7 18.92 5.08 -10.33
CA MET A 7 18.66 6.30 -9.58
C MET A 7 19.74 6.39 -8.49
N GLN A 8 20.74 7.25 -8.69
CA GLN A 8 21.73 7.52 -7.67
C GLN A 8 21.09 8.41 -6.59
N MET A 9 20.59 7.78 -5.53
CA MET A 9 20.19 8.47 -4.31
C MET A 9 21.21 8.19 -3.21
N SER A 10 21.44 9.18 -2.35
CA SER A 10 22.14 8.96 -1.09
C SER A 10 21.28 8.09 -0.15
N MET A 11 21.90 7.38 0.79
CA MET A 11 21.14 6.55 1.76
C MET A 11 20.10 7.37 2.55
N GLN A 12 20.36 8.65 2.79
CA GLN A 12 19.41 9.56 3.46
C GLN A 12 18.19 9.86 2.59
N GLU A 13 18.36 9.99 1.28
CA GLU A 13 17.25 10.19 0.35
C GLU A 13 16.45 8.90 0.15
N GLU A 14 17.11 7.74 0.20
CA GLU A 14 16.44 6.44 0.16
C GLU A 14 15.52 6.22 1.37
N ASP A 15 15.94 6.66 2.56
CA ASP A 15 15.12 6.58 3.78
C ASP A 15 13.80 7.37 3.65
N HIS A 16 13.76 8.40 2.79
CA HIS A 16 12.57 9.22 2.55
C HIS A 16 11.68 8.70 1.41
N LEU A 17 12.14 7.73 0.61
CA LEU A 17 11.35 7.14 -0.48
C LEU A 17 9.97 6.62 -0.04
N PRO A 18 9.83 5.90 1.09
CA PRO A 18 8.53 5.42 1.54
C PRO A 18 7.55 6.56 1.80
N ASP A 19 8.00 7.63 2.47
CA ASP A 19 7.17 8.78 2.78
C ASP A 19 6.76 9.54 1.52
N LEU A 20 7.70 9.72 0.59
CA LEU A 20 7.45 10.34 -0.71
C LEU A 20 6.44 9.53 -1.54
N ALA A 21 6.54 8.19 -1.53
CA ALA A 21 5.60 7.32 -2.22
C ALA A 21 4.18 7.46 -1.66
N VAL A 22 4.03 7.50 -0.32
CA VAL A 22 2.74 7.70 0.35
C VAL A 22 2.16 9.08 0.00
N GLN A 23 2.97 10.13 0.01
CA GLN A 23 2.54 11.48 -0.34
C GLN A 23 2.14 11.59 -1.81
N ALA A 24 2.93 11.03 -2.73
CA ALA A 24 2.63 11.02 -4.16
C ALA A 24 1.32 10.30 -4.44
N PHE A 25 1.11 9.12 -3.84
CA PHE A 25 -0.15 8.38 -3.98
C PHE A 25 -1.34 9.18 -3.43
N ARG A 26 -1.20 9.80 -2.24
CA ARG A 26 -2.25 10.63 -1.64
C ARG A 26 -2.63 11.80 -2.54
N ASN A 27 -1.64 12.48 -3.11
CA ASN A 27 -1.86 13.62 -4.00
C ASN A 27 -2.53 13.18 -5.31
N ALA A 28 -2.04 12.11 -5.94
CA ALA A 28 -2.63 11.55 -7.15
C ALA A 28 -4.07 11.07 -6.91
N PHE A 29 -4.33 10.43 -5.77
CA PHE A 29 -5.68 10.00 -5.39
C PHE A 29 -6.61 11.18 -5.18
N LYS A 30 -6.15 12.24 -4.51
CA LYS A 30 -6.93 13.47 -4.31
C LYS A 30 -7.32 14.09 -5.65
N GLN A 31 -6.34 14.25 -6.55
CA GLN A 31 -6.58 14.77 -7.89
C GLN A 31 -7.56 13.88 -8.68
N ALA A 32 -7.37 12.55 -8.63
CA ALA A 32 -8.28 11.61 -9.27
C ALA A 32 -9.71 11.72 -8.71
N SER A 33 -9.88 11.96 -7.41
CA SER A 33 -11.20 12.09 -6.78
C SER A 33 -11.98 13.35 -7.16
N GLU A 34 -11.30 14.35 -7.74
CA GLU A 34 -11.90 15.59 -8.24
C GLU A 34 -12.30 15.46 -9.71
N CYS A 35 -11.56 14.68 -10.50
CA CYS A 35 -11.76 14.59 -11.96
C CYS A 35 -12.42 13.29 -12.43
N SER A 36 -12.36 12.21 -11.64
CA SER A 36 -12.76 10.87 -12.05
C SER A 36 -13.56 10.16 -10.96
N GLU A 37 -14.25 9.10 -11.37
CA GLU A 37 -14.76 8.12 -10.43
C GLU A 37 -13.60 7.34 -9.81
N VAL A 38 -13.65 7.17 -8.48
CA VAL A 38 -12.62 6.46 -7.71
C VAL A 38 -13.28 5.47 -6.76
N VAL A 39 -12.77 4.24 -6.74
CA VAL A 39 -13.20 3.19 -5.81
C VAL A 39 -12.12 2.99 -4.75
N TYR A 40 -12.52 3.02 -3.48
CA TYR A 40 -11.60 2.87 -2.35
C TYR A 40 -12.29 2.26 -1.14
N VAL A 41 -11.52 1.79 -0.18
CA VAL A 41 -12.02 1.23 1.07
C VAL A 41 -11.92 2.27 2.18
N LYS A 42 -13.00 2.45 2.95
CA LYS A 42 -13.02 3.25 4.16
C LYS A 42 -13.95 2.59 5.18
N ASP A 43 -13.54 2.55 6.45
CA ASP A 43 -14.36 2.00 7.53
C ASP A 43 -14.87 0.57 7.25
N ARG A 44 -14.02 -0.25 6.61
CA ARG A 44 -14.33 -1.62 6.13
C ARG A 44 -15.46 -1.68 5.09
N GLN A 45 -15.79 -0.58 4.44
CA GLN A 45 -16.73 -0.55 3.33
C GLN A 45 -16.01 -0.18 2.04
N LEU A 46 -16.32 -0.90 0.96
CA LEU A 46 -15.94 -0.53 -0.38
C LEU A 46 -16.87 0.60 -0.86
N LEU A 47 -16.28 1.76 -1.10
CA LEU A 47 -16.97 2.97 -1.51
C LEU A 47 -16.57 3.34 -2.94
N LYS A 48 -17.52 3.91 -3.67
CA LYS A 48 -17.33 4.50 -4.98
C LYS A 48 -17.67 5.98 -4.87
N ARG A 49 -16.69 6.84 -5.10
CA ARG A 49 -16.88 8.29 -5.13
C ARG A 49 -16.94 8.77 -6.57
N PHE A 50 -17.96 9.54 -6.87
CA PHE A 50 -18.16 10.18 -8.15
C PHE A 50 -17.53 11.59 -8.17
N PRO A 51 -17.24 12.15 -9.36
CA PRO A 51 -16.67 13.49 -9.50
C PRO A 51 -17.56 14.60 -8.91
N ASN A 52 -18.88 14.38 -8.85
CA ASN A 52 -19.85 15.29 -8.24
C ASN A 52 -19.80 15.31 -6.70
N GLY A 53 -18.94 14.51 -6.07
CA GLY A 53 -18.82 14.39 -4.62
C GLY A 53 -19.77 13.38 -3.99
N GLU A 54 -20.66 12.74 -4.75
CA GLU A 54 -21.51 11.67 -4.24
C GLU A 54 -20.68 10.43 -3.93
N ILE A 55 -21.02 9.78 -2.81
CA ILE A 55 -20.36 8.56 -2.35
C ILE A 55 -21.40 7.46 -2.30
N LYS A 56 -21.15 6.37 -3.03
CA LYS A 56 -21.98 5.17 -3.04
C LYS A 56 -21.26 4.03 -2.35
N VAL A 57 -21.93 3.38 -1.39
CA VAL A 57 -21.44 2.15 -0.78
C VAL A 57 -21.67 1.00 -1.78
N LEU A 58 -20.61 0.28 -2.14
CA LEU A 58 -20.67 -0.88 -3.03
C LEU A 58 -20.81 -2.18 -2.26
N GLN A 59 -20.01 -2.36 -1.21
CA GLN A 59 -19.93 -3.62 -0.49
C GLN A 59 -19.41 -3.40 0.94
N ASP A 60 -19.95 -4.16 1.89
CA ASP A 60 -19.34 -4.29 3.22
C ASP A 60 -18.25 -5.37 3.19
N LEU A 61 -17.04 -5.01 3.65
CA LEU A 61 -15.86 -5.86 3.73
C LEU A 61 -15.56 -6.29 5.17
N SER A 62 -16.48 -6.06 6.11
CA SER A 62 -16.35 -6.43 7.52
C SER A 62 -15.94 -7.89 7.74
N THR A 63 -16.38 -8.81 6.89
CA THR A 63 -16.06 -10.25 6.94
C THR A 63 -14.96 -10.68 5.97
N SER A 64 -14.51 -9.81 5.07
CA SER A 64 -13.54 -10.14 4.01
C SER A 64 -12.10 -10.18 4.51
N TYR A 65 -11.79 -9.50 5.62
CA TYR A 65 -10.47 -9.53 6.22
C TYR A 65 -10.38 -10.67 7.23
N GLN A 66 -9.62 -11.72 6.89
CA GLN A 66 -9.24 -12.73 7.87
C GLN A 66 -8.18 -12.14 8.80
N SER A 67 -8.46 -12.15 10.11
CA SER A 67 -7.42 -11.91 11.10
C SER A 67 -6.33 -12.95 10.88
N LEU A 68 -5.12 -12.50 10.58
CA LEU A 68 -3.96 -13.37 10.65
C LEU A 68 -3.85 -13.81 12.10
N ALA A 69 -4.32 -15.02 12.39
CA ALA A 69 -4.09 -15.67 13.67
C ALA A 69 -2.59 -15.54 13.93
N THR A 70 -2.22 -14.76 14.94
CA THR A 70 -0.83 -14.54 15.30
C THR A 70 -0.32 -15.84 15.90
N SER A 71 -0.09 -16.85 15.07
CA SER A 71 0.73 -17.98 15.48
C SER A 71 2.09 -17.34 15.69
N GLN A 72 2.53 -17.26 16.95
CA GLN A 72 3.91 -16.91 17.29
C GLN A 72 4.81 -18.03 16.76
N ARG A 73 4.99 -18.07 15.44
CA ARG A 73 5.90 -18.99 14.80
C ARG A 73 7.27 -18.38 14.95
N ILE A 74 7.92 -18.68 16.05
CA ILE A 74 9.32 -18.32 16.28
C ILE A 74 10.13 -19.05 15.20
N PHE A 75 10.50 -18.33 14.14
CA PHE A 75 11.40 -18.84 13.13
C PHE A 75 12.80 -18.95 13.74
N LYS A 76 13.17 -20.17 14.15
CA LYS A 76 14.52 -20.43 14.65
C LYS A 76 15.50 -20.32 13.49
N ARG A 77 16.50 -19.45 13.61
CA ARG A 77 17.63 -19.35 12.69
C ARG A 77 18.32 -20.70 12.59
N LYS A 78 18.34 -21.32 11.40
CA LYS A 78 19.20 -22.48 11.16
C LYS A 78 20.66 -22.03 11.26
N LYS A 79 21.40 -22.59 12.22
CA LYS A 79 22.87 -22.47 12.24
C LYS A 79 23.42 -23.24 11.05
N LYS A 80 24.30 -22.59 10.29
CA LYS A 80 25.10 -23.22 9.24
C LYS A 80 26.08 -24.16 9.94
N SER A 81 25.96 -25.47 9.74
CA SER A 81 26.95 -26.44 10.22
C SER A 81 28.21 -26.25 9.38
N VAL A 82 29.29 -25.80 10.02
CA VAL A 82 30.63 -25.87 9.45
C VAL A 82 31.10 -27.29 9.71
N THR A 83 31.11 -28.12 8.68
CA THR A 83 31.80 -29.41 8.72
C THR A 83 33.29 -29.10 8.61
N VAL A 84 34.04 -29.41 9.66
CA VAL A 84 35.52 -29.38 9.69
C VAL A 84 36.05 -30.65 9.04
#